data_AF-A0A951E131-F1
#
_entry.id   AF-A0A951E131-F1
#
_cell.length_a   1.000
_cell.length_b   1.000
_cell.length_c   1.000
_cell.angle_alpha   90.00
_cell.angle_beta   90.00
_cell.angle_gamma   90.00
#
_symmetry.space_group_name_H-M   'P 1'
#
loop_
_entity.id
_entity.type
_entity.pdbx_description
1 polymer ?
#
loop_
_entity_poly.entity_id
_entity_poly.type
_entity_poly.pdbx_seq_one_letter_code
_entity_poly.pdbx_strand_id
1 'polypeptide(L)'
;MIARRSRGSRSRLLVRQVLFLFVAPFCFATGFYGPTMYLDEGGRRVGESPEFYWELEVKRFSSAFHPPEKFVGDPTILSLAEESREEREKPLIERTAKADLDDFAAALRDGKIRPPDPAQASAQHEAARKAINAHEKNLPTEFASEFADYHRGAIADSTDEARKIWEKLLARPGEERHYRSVWAAFMIGKRLLKDGDPEAVKWFQQTRQLAQDGFNDSLGMAADSYGWEGRSEWKQGHPEKAAPLFLTQLALGDESAVVSLKALVPDREPTEGLLNYGPENEERQKWNVSEKKAYDEKVLRVLHAAARDPLLQRLVTLHILAASAEPFIAEDTGRPAVNRSARWLKAIEEVRPGKIEDAEYLGWIAYDDGKYDQAARWLALSGGETPAAVWLKSKLQKRAGKIDDAIKTMARAWETLRDHATYTGWKPAEGFPDESIEPGEHWPFEQSASGDLGGLRLERAEFVDALDAFAKAKMWSDAAYIAERVLTLDELKKYVDAQPTVVPKEEDDQNDVAGK
;
A
#
# COMPACT_ATOMS: atom_id res chain seq x y z
N MET A 1 11.47 -91.71 14.72
CA MET A 1 10.17 -91.88 15.41
C MET A 1 9.90 -90.57 16.13
N ILE A 2 9.01 -89.70 15.67
CA ILE A 2 7.56 -89.82 15.89
C ILE A 2 6.84 -89.23 14.66
N ALA A 3 5.87 -90.00 14.17
CA ALA A 3 5.15 -89.77 12.93
C ALA A 3 3.92 -88.88 13.13
N ARG A 4 3.64 -88.13 12.06
CA ARG A 4 2.44 -87.35 11.73
C ARG A 4 1.14 -88.16 11.76
N ARG A 5 0.04 -87.47 12.09
CA ARG A 5 -1.24 -87.30 11.33
C ARG A 5 -2.35 -86.90 12.31
N SER A 6 -3.39 -86.13 12.00
CA SER A 6 -3.81 -85.25 10.91
C SER A 6 -5.18 -84.67 11.31
N ARG A 7 -5.70 -83.71 10.53
CA ARG A 7 -7.02 -83.05 10.56
C ARG A 7 -7.03 -81.78 11.42
N GLY A 8 -7.42 -80.61 10.90
CA GLY A 8 -7.92 -80.27 9.58
C GLY A 8 -8.54 -78.89 9.63
N SER A 9 -8.19 -78.07 8.63
CA SER A 9 -9.02 -77.02 8.02
C SER A 9 -9.74 -76.02 8.93
N ARG A 10 -9.20 -74.79 9.02
CA ARG A 10 -9.87 -73.51 8.71
C ARG A 10 -8.99 -72.35 9.19
N SER A 11 -8.18 -71.80 8.29
CA SER A 11 -7.73 -70.40 8.40
C SER A 11 -7.76 -69.80 6.99
N ARG A 12 -8.81 -69.04 6.75
CA ARG A 12 -8.94 -68.21 5.56
C ARG A 12 -7.92 -67.08 5.64
N LEU A 13 -7.30 -66.86 4.48
CA LEU A 13 -6.63 -65.64 4.04
C LEU A 13 -7.18 -64.38 4.73
N LEU A 14 -6.31 -63.63 5.42
CA LEU A 14 -6.44 -62.19 5.49
C LEU A 14 -5.03 -61.59 5.44
N VAL A 15 -4.48 -61.56 4.23
CA VAL A 15 -3.43 -60.60 3.88
C VAL A 15 -4.09 -59.23 4.05
N ARG A 16 -3.75 -58.51 5.12
CA ARG A 16 -4.06 -57.09 5.23
C ARG A 16 -3.27 -56.39 4.13
N GLN A 17 -3.94 -56.12 3.00
CA GLN A 17 -3.55 -55.07 2.08
C GLN A 17 -3.54 -53.77 2.90
N VAL A 18 -2.36 -53.34 3.34
CA VAL A 18 -2.13 -51.92 3.56
C VAL A 18 -2.00 -51.34 2.17
N LEU A 19 -3.14 -50.90 1.62
CA LEU A 19 -3.15 -50.01 0.47
C LEU A 19 -2.56 -48.69 0.99
N PHE A 20 -1.23 -48.58 0.95
CA PHE A 20 -0.61 -47.27 0.86
C PHE A 20 -1.11 -46.71 -0.47
N LEU A 21 -2.15 -45.89 -0.41
CA LEU A 21 -2.37 -44.85 -1.38
C LEU A 21 -1.10 -44.00 -1.32
N PHE A 22 -0.14 -44.35 -2.17
CA PHE A 22 0.81 -43.39 -2.70
C PHE A 22 -0.03 -42.35 -3.45
N VAL A 23 -0.61 -41.41 -2.69
CA VAL A 23 -0.73 -40.04 -3.19
C VAL A 23 0.72 -39.67 -3.46
N ALA A 24 1.12 -39.70 -4.73
CA ALA A 24 2.42 -39.19 -5.11
C ALA A 24 2.46 -37.75 -4.56
N PRO A 25 3.38 -37.42 -3.64
CA PRO A 25 3.68 -36.03 -3.40
C PRO A 25 4.22 -35.54 -4.75
N PHE A 26 3.56 -34.54 -5.33
CA PHE A 26 4.13 -33.81 -6.44
C PHE A 26 5.57 -33.43 -6.06
N CYS A 27 6.55 -34.04 -6.70
CA CYS A 27 7.96 -33.70 -6.49
C CYS A 27 8.21 -32.35 -7.16
N PHE A 28 8.00 -31.28 -6.40
CA PHE A 28 8.36 -29.91 -6.76
C PHE A 28 9.84 -29.68 -6.42
N ALA A 29 10.74 -29.84 -7.41
CA ALA A 29 12.18 -29.64 -7.23
C ALA A 29 12.82 -28.90 -8.41
N THR A 30 12.11 -27.95 -9.01
CA THR A 30 12.64 -27.01 -10.02
C THR A 30 12.22 -25.56 -9.72
N GLY A 31 12.42 -25.08 -8.49
CA GLY A 31 12.77 -23.68 -8.18
C GLY A 31 12.03 -22.50 -8.83
N PHE A 32 10.77 -22.64 -9.25
CA PHE A 32 9.93 -21.52 -9.70
C PHE A 32 8.49 -21.71 -9.18
N TYR A 33 7.96 -20.67 -8.52
CA TYR A 33 6.62 -20.59 -7.95
C TYR A 33 6.08 -19.20 -8.32
N GLY A 34 5.09 -19.17 -9.22
CA GLY A 34 4.49 -17.99 -9.88
C GLY A 34 3.41 -18.48 -10.86
N PRO A 35 2.32 -17.74 -11.16
CA PRO A 35 1.06 -18.38 -11.51
C PRO A 35 1.13 -19.14 -12.85
N THR A 36 0.83 -20.44 -12.76
CA THR A 36 0.78 -21.36 -13.90
C THR A 36 -0.54 -21.21 -14.64
N MET A 37 -0.63 -20.25 -15.58
CA MET A 37 -1.77 -20.03 -16.48
C MET A 37 -3.08 -19.58 -15.82
N TYR A 38 -3.71 -18.55 -16.35
CA TYR A 38 -5.01 -18.06 -15.88
C TYR A 38 -6.17 -19.00 -16.25
N LEU A 39 -6.02 -19.72 -17.37
CA LEU A 39 -6.97 -20.70 -17.89
C LEU A 39 -6.81 -22.10 -17.27
N ASP A 40 -5.88 -22.29 -16.33
CA ASP A 40 -5.70 -23.57 -15.65
C ASP A 40 -6.96 -23.98 -14.85
N GLU A 41 -7.04 -25.27 -14.50
CA GLU A 41 -8.19 -25.88 -13.84
C GLU A 41 -9.53 -25.61 -14.56
N GLY A 42 -9.50 -25.46 -15.89
CA GLY A 42 -10.68 -25.20 -16.72
C GLY A 42 -11.17 -23.74 -16.65
N GLY A 43 -10.25 -22.78 -16.49
CA GLY A 43 -10.59 -21.37 -16.40
C GLY A 43 -11.29 -21.00 -15.10
N ARG A 44 -10.97 -21.73 -14.02
CA ARG A 44 -11.59 -21.53 -12.70
C ARG A 44 -11.50 -20.08 -12.21
N ARG A 45 -10.36 -19.41 -12.47
CA ARG A 45 -10.13 -18.01 -12.09
C ARG A 45 -11.17 -17.03 -12.67
N VAL A 46 -11.72 -17.34 -13.84
CA VAL A 46 -12.79 -16.53 -14.47
C VAL A 46 -14.03 -16.44 -13.58
N GLY A 47 -14.25 -17.44 -12.71
CA GLY A 47 -15.32 -17.45 -11.73
C GLY A 47 -14.94 -16.95 -10.33
N GLU A 48 -13.65 -16.83 -10.02
CA GLU A 48 -13.13 -16.34 -8.73
C GLU A 48 -13.09 -14.82 -8.70
N SER A 49 -12.89 -14.23 -7.53
CA SER A 49 -12.61 -12.79 -7.44
C SER A 49 -11.20 -12.47 -7.91
N PRO A 50 -10.97 -11.27 -8.46
CA PRO A 50 -9.62 -10.78 -8.65
C PRO A 50 -8.98 -10.45 -7.30
N GLU A 51 -7.65 -10.45 -7.28
CA GLU A 51 -6.91 -9.95 -6.13
C GLU A 51 -7.04 -8.43 -6.06
N PHE A 52 -7.52 -7.92 -4.92
CA PHE A 52 -7.50 -6.50 -4.60
C PHE A 52 -6.24 -6.17 -3.82
N TYR A 53 -5.54 -5.13 -4.23
CA TYR A 53 -4.30 -4.73 -3.59
C TYR A 53 -4.53 -3.49 -2.75
N TRP A 54 -4.15 -3.57 -1.47
CA TRP A 54 -4.31 -2.48 -0.51
C TRP A 54 -3.74 -1.17 -1.05
N GLU A 55 -2.52 -1.22 -1.58
CA GLU A 55 -1.79 -0.08 -2.11
C GLU A 55 -2.50 0.59 -3.28
N LEU A 56 -2.92 -0.19 -4.29
CA LEU A 56 -3.62 0.32 -5.46
C LEU A 56 -4.92 1.03 -5.06
N GLU A 57 -5.66 0.47 -4.12
CA GLU A 57 -6.93 1.03 -3.68
C GLU A 57 -6.77 2.31 -2.86
N VAL A 58 -5.75 2.40 -1.99
CA VAL A 58 -5.48 3.65 -1.26
C VAL A 58 -4.89 4.73 -2.17
N LYS A 59 -4.09 4.36 -3.18
CA LYS A 59 -3.63 5.27 -4.25
C LYS A 59 -4.84 5.82 -5.05
N ARG A 60 -5.79 4.96 -5.41
CA ARG A 60 -7.06 5.38 -6.03
C ARG A 60 -7.84 6.37 -5.15
N PHE A 61 -7.93 6.12 -3.84
CA PHE A 61 -8.62 7.01 -2.91
C PHE A 61 -7.93 8.36 -2.70
N SER A 62 -6.59 8.37 -2.67
CA SER A 62 -5.84 9.61 -2.47
C SER A 62 -6.01 10.59 -3.64
N SER A 63 -6.37 10.11 -4.84
CA SER A 63 -6.65 10.98 -6.01
C SER A 63 -7.74 12.04 -5.79
N ALA A 64 -8.62 11.86 -4.79
CA ALA A 64 -9.63 12.85 -4.42
C ALA A 64 -9.06 14.04 -3.62
N PHE A 65 -7.83 13.94 -3.10
CA PHE A 65 -7.20 14.93 -2.25
C PHE A 65 -6.24 15.80 -3.06
N HIS A 66 -6.40 17.12 -2.94
CA HIS A 66 -5.68 18.10 -3.76
C HIS A 66 -5.03 19.16 -2.86
N PRO A 67 -3.99 18.81 -2.08
CA PRO A 67 -3.29 19.75 -1.22
C PRO A 67 -2.58 20.84 -2.05
N PRO A 68 -2.51 22.08 -1.55
CA PRO A 68 -1.78 23.17 -2.21
C PRO A 68 -0.26 23.05 -2.08
N GLU A 69 0.23 22.28 -1.09
CA GLU A 69 1.65 22.00 -0.90
C GLU A 69 2.21 21.11 -2.01
N LYS A 70 3.53 21.05 -2.10
CA LYS A 70 4.24 20.13 -3.00
C LYS A 70 5.16 19.27 -2.18
N PHE A 71 5.19 17.97 -2.47
CA PHE A 71 6.21 17.10 -1.92
C PHE A 71 7.58 17.58 -2.40
N VAL A 72 8.45 17.84 -1.44
CA VAL A 72 9.86 18.11 -1.70
C VAL A 72 10.57 16.91 -1.09
N GLY A 73 11.08 16.02 -1.93
CA GLY A 73 11.74 14.81 -1.48
C GLY A 73 12.10 13.90 -2.62
N ASP A 74 13.01 12.97 -2.33
CA ASP A 74 13.32 11.90 -3.25
C ASP A 74 12.38 10.74 -2.92
N PRO A 75 11.42 10.39 -3.81
CA PRO A 75 10.50 9.29 -3.57
C PRO A 75 11.23 7.94 -3.41
N THR A 76 12.48 7.84 -3.88
CA THR A 76 13.29 6.61 -3.82
C THR A 76 13.85 6.30 -2.43
N ILE A 77 13.95 7.29 -1.52
CA ILE A 77 14.44 7.02 -0.16
C ILE A 77 13.45 6.11 0.62
N LEU A 78 12.18 6.07 0.20
CA LEU A 78 11.15 5.23 0.80
C LEU A 78 11.17 3.77 0.31
N SER A 79 11.79 3.46 -0.84
CA SER A 79 11.90 2.08 -1.36
C SER A 79 13.07 1.28 -0.76
N LEU A 80 13.91 1.92 0.07
CA LEU A 80 15.10 1.33 0.70
C LEU A 80 14.75 0.45 1.93
N ALA A 81 13.72 -0.39 1.82
CA ALA A 81 13.23 -1.23 2.91
C ALA A 81 14.31 -2.22 3.42
N GLU A 82 15.24 -2.62 2.55
CA GLU A 82 16.31 -3.59 2.83
C GLU A 82 17.60 -2.97 3.40
N GLU A 83 17.72 -1.64 3.42
CA GLU A 83 18.94 -0.97 3.88
C GLU A 83 18.99 -0.78 5.40
N SER A 84 20.21 -0.71 5.95
CA SER A 84 20.42 -0.39 7.36
C SER A 84 19.88 1.01 7.70
N ARG A 85 19.61 1.26 8.99
CA ARG A 85 19.14 2.58 9.45
C ARG A 85 20.10 3.71 9.05
N GLU A 86 21.41 3.47 9.11
CA GLU A 86 22.42 4.47 8.72
C GLU A 86 22.38 4.78 7.22
N GLU A 87 22.22 3.77 6.38
CA GLU A 87 22.12 3.94 4.92
C GLU A 87 20.87 4.74 4.53
N ARG A 88 19.73 4.51 5.20
CA ARG A 88 18.51 5.30 5.00
C ARG A 88 18.60 6.74 5.50
N GLU A 89 19.30 6.98 6.61
CA GLU A 89 19.38 8.32 7.23
C GLU A 89 20.38 9.23 6.51
N LYS A 90 21.45 8.67 5.92
CA LYS A 90 22.51 9.43 5.24
C LYS A 90 22.00 10.39 4.15
N PRO A 91 21.21 9.97 3.14
CA PRO A 91 20.73 10.88 2.10
C PRO A 91 19.83 11.98 2.66
N LEU A 92 19.06 11.69 3.73
CA LEU A 92 18.23 12.69 4.40
C LEU A 92 19.07 13.74 5.13
N ILE A 93 20.16 13.33 5.78
CA ILE A 93 21.11 14.23 6.45
C ILE A 93 21.81 15.12 5.43
N GLU A 94 22.28 14.55 4.31
CA GLU A 94 22.93 15.29 3.23
C GLU A 94 21.98 16.31 2.58
N ARG A 95 20.74 15.89 2.30
CA ARG A 95 19.69 16.78 1.78
C ARG A 95 19.39 17.93 2.74
N THR A 96 19.24 17.64 4.03
CA THR A 96 18.99 18.65 5.06
C THR A 96 20.15 19.64 5.15
N ALA A 97 21.39 19.15 5.14
CA ALA A 97 22.58 20.00 5.17
C ALA A 97 22.69 20.88 3.93
N LYS A 98 22.41 20.33 2.74
CA LYS A 98 22.39 21.09 1.49
C LYS A 98 21.35 22.22 1.52
N ALA A 99 20.11 21.91 1.89
CA ALA A 99 19.05 22.92 2.01
C ALA A 99 19.43 24.00 3.03
N ASP A 100 20.05 23.61 4.14
CA ASP A 100 20.47 24.54 5.18
C ASP A 100 21.52 25.56 4.68
N LEU A 101 22.56 25.05 4.02
CA LEU A 101 23.62 25.87 3.41
C LEU A 101 23.11 26.76 2.26
N ASP A 102 22.25 26.22 1.40
CA ASP A 102 21.68 26.96 0.26
C ASP A 102 20.78 28.12 0.72
N ASP A 103 19.96 27.88 1.74
CA ASP A 103 19.11 28.89 2.38
C ASP A 103 19.96 30.00 3.02
N PHE A 104 21.03 29.64 3.74
CA PHE A 104 21.92 30.62 4.36
C PHE A 104 22.61 31.49 3.31
N ALA A 105 23.09 30.87 2.22
CA ALA A 105 23.67 31.60 1.09
C ALA A 105 22.64 32.54 0.42
N ALA A 106 21.39 32.11 0.27
CA ALA A 106 20.32 32.96 -0.24
C ALA A 106 20.04 34.14 0.69
N ALA A 107 19.96 33.90 2.01
CA ALA A 107 19.72 34.94 3.00
C ALA A 107 20.81 36.03 3.01
N LEU A 108 22.08 35.66 2.75
CA LEU A 108 23.18 36.61 2.55
C LEU A 108 23.02 37.40 1.25
N ARG A 109 22.74 36.71 0.13
CA ARG A 109 22.57 37.36 -1.20
C ARG A 109 21.42 38.36 -1.20
N ASP A 110 20.32 38.01 -0.57
CA ASP A 110 19.10 38.82 -0.52
C ASP A 110 19.16 39.91 0.57
N GLY A 111 20.23 39.92 1.37
CA GLY A 111 20.43 40.89 2.46
C GLY A 111 19.43 40.76 3.61
N LYS A 112 18.78 39.60 3.74
CA LYS A 112 17.88 39.21 4.84
C LYS A 112 18.64 38.98 6.14
N ILE A 113 19.90 38.55 6.04
CA ILE A 113 20.88 38.57 7.13
C ILE A 113 22.08 39.44 6.74
N ARG A 114 22.70 40.09 7.74
CA ARG A 114 23.80 41.05 7.53
C ARG A 114 24.90 40.85 8.58
N PRO A 115 25.67 39.74 8.51
CA PRO A 115 26.78 39.54 9.42
C PRO A 115 27.89 40.59 9.19
N PRO A 116 28.69 40.90 10.22
CA PRO A 116 29.83 41.81 10.09
C PRO A 116 30.89 41.35 9.07
N ASP A 117 31.12 40.03 9.00
CA ASP A 117 31.98 39.38 8.02
C ASP A 117 31.22 38.20 7.38
N PRO A 118 30.72 38.36 6.13
CA PRO A 118 29.98 37.30 5.43
C PRO A 118 30.78 36.02 5.21
N ALA A 119 32.09 36.10 4.94
CA ALA A 119 32.91 34.92 4.67
C ALA A 119 33.14 34.12 5.95
N GLN A 120 33.43 34.80 7.05
CA GLN A 120 33.53 34.16 8.37
C GLN A 120 32.20 33.55 8.80
N ALA A 121 31.08 34.26 8.59
CA ALA A 121 29.75 33.77 8.94
C ALA A 121 29.37 32.50 8.17
N SER A 122 29.66 32.43 6.86
CA SER A 122 29.47 31.20 6.07
C SER A 122 30.29 30.03 6.59
N ALA A 123 31.56 30.25 6.95
CA ALA A 123 32.41 29.20 7.50
C ALA A 123 31.92 28.70 8.88
N GLN A 124 31.43 29.61 9.74
CA GLN A 124 30.84 29.26 11.04
C GLN A 124 29.55 28.47 10.89
N HIS A 125 28.68 28.87 9.95
CA HIS A 125 27.43 28.19 9.65
C HIS A 125 27.67 26.76 9.14
N GLU A 126 28.61 26.58 8.21
CA GLU A 126 28.99 25.26 7.71
C GLU A 126 29.57 24.37 8.84
N ALA A 127 30.41 24.94 9.72
CA ALA A 127 30.94 24.22 10.87
C ALA A 127 29.83 23.81 11.86
N ALA A 128 28.84 24.68 12.09
CA ALA A 128 27.69 24.36 12.95
C ALA A 128 26.86 23.22 12.37
N ARG A 129 26.57 23.25 11.06
CA ARG A 129 25.84 22.17 10.38
C ARG A 129 26.59 20.83 10.47
N LYS A 130 27.91 20.85 10.29
CA LYS A 130 28.75 19.65 10.45
C LYS A 130 28.71 19.11 11.87
N ALA A 131 28.81 19.99 12.88
CA ALA A 131 28.73 19.60 14.30
C ALA A 131 27.37 18.95 14.64
N ILE A 132 26.26 19.49 14.11
CA ILE A 132 24.92 18.90 14.27
C ILE A 132 24.86 17.50 13.63
N ASN A 133 25.32 17.36 12.38
CA ASN A 133 25.32 16.07 11.68
C ASN A 133 26.22 15.03 12.37
N ALA A 134 27.30 15.46 13.02
CA ALA A 134 28.21 14.62 13.77
C ALA A 134 27.76 14.36 15.22
N HIS A 135 26.59 14.88 15.63
CA HIS A 135 26.07 14.80 17.00
C HIS A 135 27.07 15.29 18.06
N GLU A 136 27.82 16.35 17.75
CA GLU A 136 28.71 16.98 18.71
C GLU A 136 27.93 17.61 19.86
N LYS A 137 28.59 17.89 20.99
CA LYS A 137 27.94 18.47 22.18
C LYS A 137 27.82 19.99 22.13
N ASN A 138 28.69 20.66 21.37
CA ASN A 138 28.81 22.10 21.36
C ASN A 138 28.82 22.62 19.91
N LEU A 139 28.21 23.78 19.70
CA LEU A 139 28.29 24.49 18.43
C LEU A 139 29.47 25.47 18.43
N PRO A 140 30.05 25.76 17.25
CA PRO A 140 30.91 26.92 17.10
C PRO A 140 30.11 28.21 17.39
N THR A 141 30.83 29.31 17.64
CA THR A 141 30.17 30.61 17.76
C THR A 141 29.68 31.07 16.40
N GLU A 142 28.37 31.30 16.29
CA GLU A 142 27.73 31.89 15.12
C GLU A 142 27.23 33.31 15.45
N PHE A 143 27.12 34.18 14.44
CA PHE A 143 26.49 35.48 14.63
C PHE A 143 24.97 35.32 14.85
N ALA A 144 24.37 36.27 15.57
CA ALA A 144 22.95 36.21 15.92
C ALA A 144 22.05 36.28 14.67
N SER A 145 21.31 35.20 14.40
CA SER A 145 20.40 35.06 13.25
C SER A 145 19.40 33.94 13.51
N GLU A 146 18.38 33.83 12.66
CA GLU A 146 17.44 32.69 12.70
C GLU A 146 18.12 31.33 12.52
N PHE A 147 19.23 31.27 11.78
CA PHE A 147 19.99 30.04 11.54
C PHE A 147 20.71 29.60 12.83
N ALA A 148 21.40 30.53 13.51
CA ALA A 148 22.04 30.25 14.79
C ALA A 148 21.02 29.87 15.87
N ASP A 149 19.83 30.49 15.86
CA ASP A 149 18.73 30.09 16.75
C ASP A 149 18.27 28.67 16.46
N TYR A 150 18.10 28.32 15.19
CA TYR A 150 17.69 26.97 14.78
C TYR A 150 18.73 25.91 15.14
N HIS A 151 20.01 26.16 14.87
CA HIS A 151 21.13 25.27 15.21
C HIS A 151 21.20 24.98 16.70
N ARG A 152 21.02 26.00 17.55
CA ARG A 152 20.97 25.81 19.01
C ARG A 152 19.82 24.91 19.45
N GLY A 153 18.66 25.02 18.81
CA GLY A 153 17.56 24.09 19.05
C GLY A 153 17.87 22.68 18.55
N ALA A 154 18.50 22.56 17.38
CA ALA A 154 18.86 21.28 16.79
C ALA A 154 19.90 20.49 17.62
N ILE A 155 20.95 21.14 18.14
CA ILE A 155 21.95 20.46 18.98
C ILE A 155 21.42 20.10 20.38
N ALA A 156 20.44 20.86 20.89
CA ALA A 156 19.75 20.56 22.13
C ALA A 156 18.79 19.36 22.00
N ASP A 157 18.76 18.69 20.85
CA ASP A 157 17.91 17.58 20.41
C ASP A 157 17.14 16.86 21.53
N SER A 158 15.85 16.62 21.27
CA SER A 158 15.01 15.76 22.11
C SER A 158 14.86 16.20 23.57
N THR A 159 15.14 17.47 23.87
CA THR A 159 14.86 18.11 25.17
C THR A 159 13.75 19.15 25.06
N ASP A 160 13.14 19.50 26.20
CA ASP A 160 12.22 20.64 26.31
C ASP A 160 12.92 21.99 26.01
N GLU A 161 14.24 22.05 26.17
CA GLU A 161 15.03 23.24 25.85
C GLU A 161 15.03 23.55 24.35
N ALA A 162 15.09 22.51 23.50
CA ALA A 162 14.99 22.67 22.05
C ALA A 162 13.69 23.38 21.63
N ARG A 163 12.55 22.98 22.22
CA ARG A 163 11.25 23.63 22.00
C ARG A 163 11.30 25.12 22.34
N LYS A 164 11.79 25.46 23.54
CA LYS A 164 11.87 26.87 23.99
C LYS A 164 12.77 27.72 23.10
N ILE A 165 13.84 27.15 22.57
CA ILE A 165 14.73 27.84 21.63
C ILE A 165 13.99 28.13 20.31
N TRP A 166 13.29 27.14 19.75
CA TRP A 166 12.52 27.33 18.52
C TRP A 166 11.31 28.26 18.70
N GLU A 167 10.66 28.26 19.85
CA GLU A 167 9.61 29.25 20.18
C GLU A 167 10.17 30.69 20.21
N LYS A 168 11.37 30.87 20.78
CA LYS A 168 12.07 32.16 20.74
C LYS A 168 12.44 32.59 19.33
N LEU A 169 12.86 31.65 18.47
CA LEU A 169 13.09 31.91 17.04
C LEU A 169 11.80 32.43 16.38
N LEU A 170 10.67 31.78 16.61
CA LEU A 170 9.38 32.17 16.04
C LEU A 170 8.84 33.51 16.60
N ALA A 171 9.30 33.92 17.78
CA ALA A 171 8.99 35.23 18.36
C ALA A 171 9.75 36.39 17.70
N ARG A 172 10.75 36.14 16.84
CA ARG A 172 11.41 37.17 16.03
C ARG A 172 10.40 37.87 15.11
N PRO A 173 10.62 39.14 14.73
CA PRO A 173 9.87 39.78 13.66
C PRO A 173 9.92 38.94 12.39
N GLY A 174 8.82 38.84 11.63
CA GLY A 174 8.71 37.98 10.45
C GLY A 174 9.83 38.18 9.42
N GLU A 175 10.27 39.43 9.23
CA GLU A 175 11.37 39.78 8.32
C GLU A 175 12.74 39.20 8.72
N GLU A 176 12.92 38.82 9.99
CA GLU A 176 14.17 38.26 10.51
C GLU A 176 14.13 36.74 10.71
N ARG A 177 13.07 36.07 10.26
CA ARG A 177 12.87 34.61 10.42
C ARG A 177 12.30 33.94 9.16
N HIS A 178 12.67 34.43 7.99
CA HIS A 178 12.10 33.98 6.72
C HIS A 178 12.42 32.51 6.41
N TYR A 179 13.62 32.03 6.78
CA TYR A 179 14.17 30.75 6.35
C TYR A 179 13.96 29.58 7.33
N ARG A 180 13.77 29.86 8.63
CA ARG A 180 13.71 28.82 9.67
C ARG A 180 12.38 28.76 10.40
N SER A 181 11.40 29.59 10.04
CA SER A 181 10.06 29.54 10.65
C SER A 181 9.35 28.21 10.43
N VAL A 182 9.28 27.74 9.17
CA VAL A 182 8.60 26.47 8.82
C VAL A 182 9.29 25.29 9.52
N TRP A 183 10.63 25.25 9.49
CA TRP A 183 11.42 24.20 10.11
C TRP A 183 11.25 24.16 11.63
N ALA A 184 11.30 25.33 12.29
CA ALA A 184 11.13 25.44 13.73
C ALA A 184 9.75 24.94 14.18
N ALA A 185 8.67 25.38 13.50
CA ALA A 185 7.31 24.95 13.82
C ALA A 185 7.13 23.43 13.67
N PHE A 186 7.66 22.85 12.59
CA PHE A 186 7.61 21.41 12.36
C PHE A 186 8.35 20.61 13.43
N MET A 187 9.54 21.07 13.82
CA MET A 187 10.34 20.40 14.85
C MET A 187 9.72 20.51 16.25
N ILE A 188 9.06 21.62 16.58
CA ILE A 188 8.25 21.72 17.81
C ILE A 188 7.11 20.68 17.77
N GLY A 189 6.39 20.56 16.66
CA GLY A 189 5.35 19.55 16.48
C GLY A 189 5.86 18.12 16.70
N LYS A 190 7.00 17.75 16.09
CA LYS A 190 7.63 16.44 16.29
C LYS A 190 8.02 16.18 17.74
N ARG A 191 8.51 17.21 18.44
CA ARG A 191 8.86 17.10 19.86
C ARG A 191 7.63 16.83 20.72
N LEU A 192 6.57 17.61 20.55
CA LEU A 192 5.31 17.45 21.27
C LEU A 192 4.67 16.09 21.00
N LEU A 193 4.70 15.61 19.75
CA LEU A 193 4.21 14.28 19.39
C LEU A 193 4.99 13.16 20.08
N LYS A 194 6.31 13.31 20.24
CA LYS A 194 7.16 12.35 20.97
C LYS A 194 6.73 12.27 22.44
N ASP A 195 6.28 13.38 23.02
CA ASP A 195 5.78 13.47 24.40
C ASP A 195 4.29 13.08 24.53
N GLY A 196 3.61 12.81 23.42
CA GLY A 196 2.18 12.49 23.39
C GLY A 196 1.28 13.71 23.64
N ASP A 197 1.80 14.93 23.44
CA ASP A 197 1.07 16.17 23.66
C ASP A 197 0.14 16.49 22.47
N PRO A 198 -1.19 16.62 22.70
CA PRO A 198 -2.16 17.01 21.69
C PRO A 198 -1.83 18.31 20.93
N GLU A 199 -1.08 19.24 21.55
CA GLU A 199 -0.71 20.50 20.91
C GLU A 199 0.16 20.31 19.67
N ALA A 200 0.80 19.15 19.50
CA ALA A 200 1.53 18.80 18.28
C ALA A 200 0.69 19.04 17.01
N VAL A 201 -0.62 18.77 17.05
CA VAL A 201 -1.54 18.97 15.92
C VAL A 201 -1.53 20.43 15.45
N LYS A 202 -1.63 21.38 16.39
CA LYS A 202 -1.64 22.82 16.06
C LYS A 202 -0.33 23.26 15.45
N TRP A 203 0.80 22.68 15.87
CA TRP A 203 2.12 23.02 15.34
C TRP A 203 2.31 22.52 13.91
N PHE A 204 1.79 21.35 13.55
CA PHE A 204 1.80 20.89 12.15
C PHE A 204 0.90 21.74 11.25
N GLN A 205 -0.26 22.17 11.76
CA GLN A 205 -1.11 23.15 11.07
C GLN A 205 -0.39 24.50 10.88
N GLN A 206 0.34 24.96 11.91
CA GLN A 206 1.15 26.18 11.86
C GLN A 206 2.29 26.06 10.84
N THR A 207 2.93 24.89 10.70
CA THR A 207 3.94 24.65 9.66
C THR A 207 3.39 24.96 8.27
N ARG A 208 2.20 24.45 7.94
CA ARG A 208 1.55 24.71 6.66
C ARG A 208 1.14 26.18 6.51
N GLN A 209 0.60 26.78 7.58
CA GLN A 209 0.25 28.20 7.55
C GLN A 209 1.48 29.09 7.28
N LEU A 210 2.62 28.81 7.90
CA LEU A 210 3.85 29.57 7.66
C LEU A 210 4.33 29.45 6.21
N ALA A 211 4.30 28.24 5.63
CA ALA A 211 4.64 28.07 4.22
C ALA A 211 3.66 28.84 3.31
N GLN A 212 2.36 28.79 3.61
CA GLN A 212 1.32 29.54 2.89
C GLN A 212 1.51 31.06 3.01
N ASP A 213 1.97 31.55 4.16
CA ASP A 213 2.26 32.97 4.42
C ASP A 213 3.55 33.44 3.70
N GLY A 214 4.25 32.54 2.99
CA GLY A 214 5.43 32.84 2.19
C GLY A 214 6.76 32.71 2.92
N PHE A 215 6.79 32.07 4.09
CA PHE A 215 8.08 31.65 4.69
C PHE A 215 8.70 30.51 3.88
N ASN A 216 10.02 30.48 3.80
CA ASN A 216 10.73 29.50 2.98
C ASN A 216 10.59 28.08 3.53
N ASP A 217 10.15 27.16 2.67
CA ASP A 217 10.02 25.73 2.96
C ASP A 217 10.90 24.89 2.01
N SER A 218 12.21 25.09 2.12
CA SER A 218 13.23 24.41 1.29
C SER A 218 13.27 22.89 1.45
N LEU A 219 12.63 22.33 2.49
CA LEU A 219 12.54 20.89 2.73
C LEU A 219 11.14 20.31 2.50
N GLY A 220 10.13 21.12 2.15
CA GLY A 220 8.75 20.63 1.97
C GLY A 220 8.10 20.14 3.26
N MET A 221 8.51 20.66 4.42
CA MET A 221 7.97 20.24 5.71
C MET A 221 6.48 20.55 5.85
N ALA A 222 5.94 21.51 5.10
CA ALA A 222 4.50 21.74 5.02
C ALA A 222 3.77 20.50 4.47
N ALA A 223 4.27 19.90 3.39
CA ALA A 223 3.74 18.65 2.84
C ALA A 223 3.93 17.49 3.84
N ASP A 224 5.13 17.32 4.40
CA ASP A 224 5.44 16.25 5.37
C ASP A 224 4.55 16.33 6.62
N SER A 225 4.13 17.53 7.02
CA SER A 225 3.36 17.76 8.25
C SER A 225 2.03 17.00 8.29
N TYR A 226 1.44 16.64 7.15
CA TYR A 226 0.19 15.87 7.08
C TYR A 226 0.34 14.49 7.72
N GLY A 227 1.40 13.75 7.40
CA GLY A 227 1.66 12.43 7.98
C GLY A 227 1.92 12.51 9.49
N TRP A 228 2.65 13.52 9.94
CA TRP A 228 2.94 13.72 11.35
C TRP A 228 1.71 14.14 12.17
N GLU A 229 0.86 15.01 11.62
CA GLU A 229 -0.43 15.37 12.21
C GLU A 229 -1.36 14.16 12.26
N GLY A 230 -1.45 13.39 11.17
CA GLY A 230 -2.25 12.17 11.11
C GLY A 230 -1.82 11.17 12.17
N ARG A 231 -0.51 11.01 12.37
CA ARG A 231 0.04 10.18 13.45
C ARG A 231 -0.33 10.70 14.84
N SER A 232 -0.35 12.02 15.03
CA SER A 232 -0.77 12.64 16.29
C SER A 232 -2.24 12.39 16.59
N GLU A 233 -3.13 12.60 15.62
CA GLU A 233 -4.57 12.38 15.76
C GLU A 233 -4.88 10.89 15.99
N TRP A 234 -4.23 10.00 15.22
CA TRP A 234 -4.40 8.57 15.38
C TRP A 234 -3.96 8.08 16.78
N LYS A 235 -2.81 8.54 17.31
CA LYS A 235 -2.36 8.21 18.68
C LYS A 235 -3.31 8.71 19.78
N GLN A 236 -4.04 9.79 19.51
CA GLN A 236 -5.04 10.34 20.42
C GLN A 236 -6.39 9.62 20.32
N GLY A 237 -6.54 8.64 19.42
CA GLY A 237 -7.78 7.90 19.23
C GLY A 237 -8.79 8.60 18.31
N HIS A 238 -8.32 9.46 17.40
CA HIS A 238 -9.14 10.16 16.39
C HIS A 238 -8.86 9.64 14.97
N PRO A 239 -9.12 8.35 14.66
CA PRO A 239 -8.84 7.79 13.33
C PRO A 239 -9.58 8.52 12.20
N GLU A 240 -10.76 9.08 12.47
CA GLU A 240 -11.56 9.85 11.52
C GLU A 240 -10.87 11.15 11.07
N LYS A 241 -10.03 11.73 11.93
CA LYS A 241 -9.20 12.89 11.58
C LYS A 241 -7.88 12.48 10.94
N ALA A 242 -7.31 11.35 11.37
CA ALA A 242 -6.06 10.83 10.81
C ALA A 242 -6.21 10.35 9.36
N ALA A 243 -7.34 9.73 9.01
CA ALA A 243 -7.60 9.20 7.66
C ALA A 243 -7.42 10.23 6.53
N PRO A 244 -8.07 11.41 6.56
CA PRO A 244 -7.87 12.40 5.50
C PRO A 244 -6.44 12.96 5.48
N LEU A 245 -5.75 13.04 6.62
CA LEU A 245 -4.38 13.51 6.70
C LEU A 245 -3.39 12.54 6.01
N PHE A 246 -3.52 11.23 6.28
CA PHE A 246 -2.70 10.22 5.59
C PHE A 246 -3.04 10.11 4.10
N LEU A 247 -4.30 10.24 3.70
CA LEU A 247 -4.64 10.27 2.28
C LEU A 247 -4.13 11.53 1.58
N THR A 248 -4.05 12.66 2.27
CA THR A 248 -3.43 13.88 1.76
C THR A 248 -1.92 13.71 1.61
N GLN A 249 -1.26 13.11 2.60
CA GLN A 249 0.16 12.71 2.50
C GLN A 249 0.40 11.80 1.29
N LEU A 250 -0.45 10.79 1.10
CA LEU A 250 -0.36 9.92 -0.06
C LEU A 250 -0.56 10.73 -1.35
N ALA A 251 -1.58 11.58 -1.45
CA ALA A 251 -1.84 12.39 -2.65
C ALA A 251 -0.69 13.33 -3.04
N LEU A 252 0.16 13.72 -2.09
CA LEU A 252 1.38 14.49 -2.34
C LEU A 252 2.50 13.67 -3.01
N GLY A 253 2.39 12.34 -3.01
CA GLY A 253 3.38 11.41 -3.54
C GLY A 253 4.18 10.66 -2.47
N ASP A 254 3.90 10.85 -1.19
CA ASP A 254 4.59 10.15 -0.11
C ASP A 254 3.92 8.80 0.19
N GLU A 255 4.48 7.74 -0.40
CA GLU A 255 3.95 6.38 -0.31
C GLU A 255 4.09 5.74 1.08
N SER A 256 4.84 6.34 2.02
CA SER A 256 4.88 5.87 3.41
C SER A 256 3.51 5.94 4.11
N ALA A 257 2.60 6.78 3.58
CA ALA A 257 1.22 6.85 4.00
C ALA A 257 0.45 5.52 3.81
N VAL A 258 0.83 4.69 2.83
CA VAL A 258 0.18 3.38 2.57
C VAL A 258 0.23 2.48 3.80
N VAL A 259 1.36 2.44 4.49
CA VAL A 259 1.52 1.70 5.76
C VAL A 259 0.77 2.39 6.90
N SER A 260 0.83 3.72 6.97
CA SER A 260 0.16 4.52 8.00
C SER A 260 -1.37 4.34 7.98
N LEU A 261 -1.98 4.21 6.80
CA LEU A 261 -3.43 3.97 6.66
C LEU A 261 -3.87 2.61 7.24
N LYS A 262 -3.00 1.59 7.24
CA LYS A 262 -3.30 0.28 7.87
C LYS A 262 -3.51 0.43 9.38
N ALA A 263 -2.99 1.50 10.00
CA ALA A 263 -3.18 1.80 11.41
C ALA A 263 -4.61 2.13 11.81
N LEU A 264 -5.41 2.58 10.85
CA LEU A 264 -6.77 3.01 11.08
C LEU A 264 -7.77 1.85 10.99
N VAL A 265 -7.30 0.66 10.58
CA VAL A 265 -8.14 -0.52 10.38
C VAL A 265 -8.27 -1.29 11.71
N PRO A 266 -9.47 -1.33 12.31
CA PRO A 266 -9.68 -2.10 13.53
C PRO A 266 -9.67 -3.60 13.25
N ASP A 267 -9.52 -4.39 14.32
CA ASP A 267 -9.59 -5.85 14.28
C ASP A 267 -8.54 -6.51 13.36
N ARG A 268 -7.43 -5.80 13.07
CA ARG A 268 -6.28 -6.33 12.35
C ARG A 268 -5.39 -7.12 13.31
N GLU A 269 -4.83 -8.24 12.85
CA GLU A 269 -3.83 -8.97 13.63
C GLU A 269 -2.53 -8.16 13.68
N PRO A 270 -1.89 -8.04 14.85
CA PRO A 270 -0.60 -7.39 14.94
C PRO A 270 0.45 -8.21 14.19
N THR A 271 1.28 -7.54 13.38
CA THR A 271 2.42 -8.13 12.68
C THR A 271 3.69 -7.64 13.36
N GLU A 272 4.62 -8.54 13.66
CA GLU A 272 5.89 -8.20 14.30
C GLU A 272 6.67 -7.15 13.47
N GLY A 273 7.29 -6.17 14.14
CA GLY A 273 8.09 -5.13 13.49
C GLY A 273 7.32 -4.03 12.75
N LEU A 274 6.02 -4.22 12.44
CA LEU A 274 5.14 -3.19 11.90
C LEU A 274 4.44 -2.43 13.04
N LEU A 275 3.91 -1.23 12.76
CA LEU A 275 3.20 -0.43 13.74
C LEU A 275 2.09 -1.29 14.42
N ASN A 276 2.33 -1.66 15.67
CA ASN A 276 1.62 -2.71 16.40
C ASN A 276 0.35 -2.13 17.05
N TYR A 277 -0.82 -2.67 16.72
CA TYR A 277 -2.12 -2.17 17.17
C TYR A 277 -2.94 -3.22 17.90
N GLY A 278 -2.89 -3.13 19.23
CA GLY A 278 -3.59 -4.04 20.13
C GLY A 278 -2.63 -4.96 20.89
N PRO A 279 -3.15 -5.72 21.85
CA PRO A 279 -2.36 -6.66 22.64
C PRO A 279 -1.86 -7.80 21.75
N GLU A 280 -0.59 -8.18 21.94
CA GLU A 280 0.06 -9.25 21.17
C GLU A 280 -0.68 -10.58 21.33
N ASN A 281 -0.49 -11.51 20.39
CA ASN A 281 -1.15 -12.81 20.45
C ASN A 281 -0.88 -13.53 21.79
N GLU A 282 0.36 -13.51 22.26
CA GLU A 282 0.77 -14.10 23.54
C GLU A 282 0.04 -13.48 24.74
N GLU A 283 -0.21 -12.16 24.72
CA GLU A 283 -0.97 -11.47 25.75
C GLU A 283 -2.45 -11.88 25.70
N ARG A 284 -3.04 -11.90 24.50
CA ARG A 284 -4.43 -12.33 24.26
C ARG A 284 -4.69 -13.78 24.68
N GLN A 285 -3.67 -14.64 24.60
CA GLN A 285 -3.79 -16.05 25.03
C GLN A 285 -3.96 -16.20 26.54
N LYS A 286 -3.34 -15.31 27.33
CA LYS A 286 -3.39 -15.32 28.79
C LYS A 286 -4.74 -14.87 29.35
N TRP A 287 -5.57 -14.25 28.53
CA TRP A 287 -6.87 -13.71 28.93
C TRP A 287 -7.90 -14.79 29.29
N ASN A 288 -8.63 -14.53 30.37
CA ASN A 288 -9.81 -15.29 30.76
C ASN A 288 -11.01 -14.98 29.84
N VAL A 289 -12.10 -15.72 30.02
CA VAL A 289 -13.32 -15.58 29.18
C VAL A 289 -13.93 -14.17 29.26
N SER A 290 -13.90 -13.54 30.44
CA SER A 290 -14.45 -12.19 30.64
C SER A 290 -13.61 -11.12 29.94
N GLU A 291 -12.28 -11.24 30.01
CA GLU A 291 -11.35 -10.32 29.34
C GLU A 291 -11.47 -10.43 27.82
N LYS A 292 -11.54 -11.65 27.28
CA LYS A 292 -11.79 -11.90 25.84
C LYS A 292 -13.10 -11.27 25.39
N LYS A 293 -14.17 -11.44 26.16
CA LYS A 293 -15.48 -10.85 25.86
C LYS A 293 -15.45 -9.31 25.90
N ALA A 294 -14.83 -8.72 26.92
CA ALA A 294 -14.72 -7.27 27.05
C ALA A 294 -13.91 -6.65 25.89
N TYR A 295 -12.84 -7.33 25.46
CA TYR A 295 -12.08 -6.92 24.28
C TYR A 295 -12.91 -7.05 23.00
N ASP A 296 -13.63 -8.15 22.82
CA ASP A 296 -14.48 -8.35 21.65
C ASP A 296 -15.58 -7.27 21.53
N GLU A 297 -16.22 -6.93 22.65
CA GLU A 297 -17.19 -5.83 22.72
C GLU A 297 -16.54 -4.47 22.41
N LYS A 298 -15.30 -4.25 22.85
CA LYS A 298 -14.54 -3.03 22.50
C LYS A 298 -14.29 -2.99 20.99
N VAL A 299 -13.84 -4.08 20.38
CA VAL A 299 -13.60 -4.16 18.94
C VAL A 299 -14.89 -3.92 18.15
N LEU A 300 -16.02 -4.52 18.56
CA LEU A 300 -17.32 -4.27 17.94
C LEU A 300 -17.71 -2.79 17.99
N ARG A 301 -17.51 -2.11 19.12
CA ARG A 301 -17.78 -0.67 19.22
C ARG A 301 -16.93 0.14 18.23
N VAL A 302 -15.65 -0.21 18.07
CA VAL A 302 -14.76 0.47 17.11
C VAL A 302 -15.17 0.17 15.66
N LEU A 303 -15.53 -1.08 15.34
CA LEU A 303 -16.06 -1.44 14.02
C LEU A 303 -17.34 -0.66 13.71
N HIS A 304 -18.27 -0.56 14.66
CA HIS A 304 -19.48 0.25 14.50
C HIS A 304 -19.19 1.74 14.34
N ALA A 305 -18.14 2.27 14.98
CA ALA A 305 -17.73 3.65 14.79
C ALA A 305 -17.14 3.85 13.38
N ALA A 306 -16.22 2.99 12.95
CA ALA A 306 -15.63 3.01 11.62
C ALA A 306 -16.70 2.86 10.52
N ALA A 307 -17.69 1.98 10.72
CA ALA A 307 -18.80 1.77 9.80
C ALA A 307 -19.70 3.02 9.65
N ARG A 308 -19.74 3.90 10.67
CA ARG A 308 -20.51 5.15 10.63
C ARG A 308 -19.75 6.32 10.01
N ASP A 309 -18.43 6.24 9.89
CA ASP A 309 -17.62 7.23 9.20
C ASP A 309 -17.42 6.79 7.73
N PRO A 310 -17.75 7.62 6.72
CA PRO A 310 -17.64 7.20 5.32
C PRO A 310 -16.22 6.80 4.90
N LEU A 311 -15.21 7.51 5.38
CA LEU A 311 -13.83 7.29 4.95
C LEU A 311 -13.24 6.06 5.62
N LEU A 312 -13.43 5.92 6.94
CA LEU A 312 -13.01 4.73 7.67
C LEU A 312 -13.76 3.48 7.17
N GLN A 313 -15.05 3.58 6.89
CA GLN A 313 -15.81 2.45 6.33
C GLN A 313 -15.17 1.93 5.05
N ARG A 314 -14.80 2.83 4.13
CA ARG A 314 -14.14 2.46 2.89
C ARG A 314 -12.76 1.85 3.14
N LEU A 315 -11.92 2.46 3.97
CA LEU A 315 -10.58 1.93 4.32
C LEU A 315 -10.65 0.53 4.95
N VAL A 316 -11.57 0.29 5.89
CA VAL A 316 -11.73 -1.03 6.51
C VAL A 316 -12.21 -2.06 5.50
N THR A 317 -13.15 -1.68 4.63
CA THR A 317 -13.65 -2.55 3.56
C THR A 317 -12.53 -2.97 2.62
N LEU A 318 -11.73 -2.01 2.14
CA LEU A 318 -10.58 -2.28 1.26
C LEU A 318 -9.54 -3.15 1.92
N HIS A 319 -9.20 -2.91 3.19
CA HIS A 319 -8.21 -3.73 3.88
C HIS A 319 -8.71 -5.17 4.06
N ILE A 320 -9.98 -5.37 4.41
CA ILE A 320 -10.52 -6.73 4.55
C ILE A 320 -10.47 -7.46 3.22
N LEU A 321 -10.84 -6.78 2.12
CA LEU A 321 -10.82 -7.35 0.77
C LEU A 321 -9.40 -7.64 0.28
N ALA A 322 -8.42 -6.79 0.59
CA ALA A 322 -7.03 -7.04 0.24
C ALA A 322 -6.40 -8.16 1.10
N ALA A 323 -6.74 -8.22 2.39
CA ALA A 323 -6.23 -9.26 3.28
C ALA A 323 -6.90 -10.64 3.06
N SER A 324 -8.03 -10.72 2.37
CA SER A 324 -8.60 -12.01 1.95
C SER A 324 -7.90 -12.58 0.71
N ALA A 325 -7.18 -11.74 -0.06
CA ALA A 325 -6.44 -12.12 -1.26
C ALA A 325 -5.01 -12.59 -0.96
N GLU A 326 -4.37 -12.11 0.12
CA GLU A 326 -3.06 -12.61 0.55
C GLU A 326 -3.21 -13.97 1.26
N PRO A 327 -2.63 -15.07 0.72
CA PRO A 327 -2.49 -16.31 1.47
C PRO A 327 -1.44 -16.07 2.56
N PHE A 328 -1.83 -15.42 3.65
CA PHE A 328 -0.99 -15.45 4.84
C PHE A 328 -0.85 -16.92 5.19
N ILE A 329 0.39 -17.42 5.20
CA ILE A 329 0.72 -18.70 5.85
C ILE A 329 0.38 -18.46 7.31
N ALA A 330 -0.88 -18.67 7.65
CA ALA A 330 -1.31 -18.75 9.02
C ALA A 330 -0.55 -19.97 9.55
N GLU A 331 0.50 -19.71 10.33
CA GLU A 331 0.98 -20.71 11.27
C GLU A 331 -0.27 -21.30 11.95
N ASP A 332 -0.29 -22.61 12.11
CA ASP A 332 -1.38 -23.33 12.77
C ASP A 332 -1.46 -22.86 14.23
N THR A 333 -2.13 -21.73 14.46
CA THR A 333 -2.30 -21.10 15.76
C THR A 333 -3.37 -21.81 16.59
N GLY A 334 -3.96 -22.90 16.08
CA GLY A 334 -4.99 -23.68 16.76
C GLY A 334 -6.28 -22.91 17.06
N ARG A 335 -6.52 -21.74 16.42
CA ARG A 335 -7.76 -20.95 16.56
C ARG A 335 -8.61 -21.01 15.29
N PRO A 336 -9.94 -21.04 15.39
CA PRO A 336 -10.78 -20.63 14.28
C PRO A 336 -10.51 -19.14 14.03
N ALA A 337 -10.00 -18.78 12.85
CA ALA A 337 -9.85 -17.39 12.46
C ALA A 337 -11.20 -16.67 12.63
N VAL A 338 -11.21 -15.50 13.27
CA VAL A 338 -12.40 -14.64 13.27
C VAL A 338 -12.68 -14.31 11.82
N ASN A 339 -13.86 -14.68 11.31
CA ASN A 339 -14.26 -14.31 9.96
C ASN A 339 -14.50 -12.79 9.92
N ARG A 340 -13.43 -12.03 9.64
CA ARG A 340 -13.43 -10.55 9.58
C ARG A 340 -14.43 -10.04 8.54
N SER A 341 -14.54 -10.71 7.39
CA SER A 341 -15.50 -10.43 6.33
C SER A 341 -16.94 -10.46 6.86
N ALA A 342 -17.38 -11.57 7.43
CA ALA A 342 -18.72 -11.73 7.97
C ALA A 342 -19.00 -10.76 9.14
N ARG A 343 -18.00 -10.54 10.01
CA ARG A 343 -18.10 -9.60 11.13
C ARG A 343 -18.30 -8.17 10.64
N TRP A 344 -17.54 -7.74 9.63
CA TRP A 344 -17.62 -6.40 9.07
C TRP A 344 -18.93 -6.15 8.33
N LEU A 345 -19.35 -7.08 7.46
CA LEU A 345 -20.63 -7.00 6.76
C LEU A 345 -21.80 -6.86 7.74
N LYS A 346 -21.79 -7.65 8.82
CA LYS A 346 -22.79 -7.56 9.89
C LYS A 346 -22.75 -6.21 10.61
N ALA A 347 -21.55 -5.71 10.95
CA ALA A 347 -21.40 -4.41 11.60
C ALA A 347 -21.96 -3.27 10.75
N ILE A 348 -21.79 -3.33 9.42
CA ILE A 348 -22.35 -2.35 8.46
C ILE A 348 -23.88 -2.45 8.41
N GLU A 349 -24.43 -3.66 8.28
CA GLU A 349 -25.90 -3.89 8.25
C GLU A 349 -26.59 -3.34 9.51
N GLU A 350 -25.95 -3.45 10.68
CA GLU A 350 -26.48 -2.96 11.95
C GLU A 350 -26.51 -1.42 12.08
N VAL A 351 -25.61 -0.70 11.40
CA VAL A 351 -25.44 0.76 11.61
C VAL A 351 -25.79 1.62 10.40
N ARG A 352 -25.84 1.08 9.17
CA ARG A 352 -26.12 1.82 7.93
C ARG A 352 -27.01 1.01 6.96
N PRO A 353 -28.34 0.94 7.18
CA PRO A 353 -29.24 0.19 6.31
C PRO A 353 -29.63 0.91 4.99
N GLY A 354 -28.80 1.82 4.47
CA GLY A 354 -29.13 2.70 3.34
C GLY A 354 -28.20 2.58 2.14
N LYS A 355 -28.19 3.58 1.25
CA LYS A 355 -27.16 3.71 0.22
C LYS A 355 -25.80 3.88 0.89
N ILE A 356 -24.82 3.11 0.43
CA ILE A 356 -23.45 3.14 0.91
C ILE A 356 -22.57 3.46 -0.28
N GLU A 357 -21.71 4.47 -0.13
CA GLU A 357 -20.69 4.77 -1.11
C GLU A 357 -19.73 3.57 -1.22
N ASP A 358 -19.33 3.22 -2.45
CA ASP A 358 -18.46 2.07 -2.72
C ASP A 358 -19.02 0.72 -2.20
N ALA A 359 -20.34 0.56 -2.11
CA ALA A 359 -20.97 -0.68 -1.63
C ALA A 359 -20.61 -1.92 -2.46
N GLU A 360 -20.18 -1.76 -3.71
CA GLU A 360 -19.66 -2.84 -4.54
C GLU A 360 -18.48 -3.58 -3.91
N TYR A 361 -17.65 -2.91 -3.09
CA TYR A 361 -16.53 -3.55 -2.40
C TYR A 361 -17.00 -4.43 -1.23
N LEU A 362 -18.09 -4.05 -0.56
CA LEU A 362 -18.80 -4.97 0.35
C LEU A 362 -19.39 -6.16 -0.43
N GLY A 363 -19.82 -5.90 -1.67
CA GLY A 363 -20.25 -6.92 -2.62
C GLY A 363 -19.14 -7.91 -2.96
N TRP A 364 -17.92 -7.44 -3.20
CA TRP A 364 -16.74 -8.28 -3.41
C TRP A 364 -16.39 -9.12 -2.19
N ILE A 365 -16.41 -8.54 -0.98
CA ILE A 365 -16.23 -9.31 0.27
C ILE A 365 -17.26 -10.45 0.38
N ALA A 366 -18.52 -10.17 0.04
CA ALA A 366 -19.56 -11.20 0.04
C ALA A 366 -19.37 -12.23 -1.10
N TYR A 367 -18.82 -11.81 -2.24
CA TYR A 367 -18.52 -12.68 -3.38
C TYR A 367 -17.41 -13.68 -3.02
N ASP A 368 -16.33 -13.22 -2.39
CA ASP A 368 -15.22 -14.05 -1.89
C ASP A 368 -15.69 -15.13 -0.90
N ASP A 369 -16.63 -14.76 -0.03
CA ASP A 369 -17.29 -15.65 0.92
C ASP A 369 -18.29 -16.63 0.25
N GLY A 370 -18.45 -16.58 -1.08
CA GLY A 370 -19.40 -17.40 -1.84
C GLY A 370 -20.88 -16.99 -1.67
N LYS A 371 -21.15 -15.82 -1.07
CA LYS A 371 -22.50 -15.30 -0.80
C LYS A 371 -23.00 -14.41 -1.94
N TYR A 372 -23.16 -14.98 -3.12
CA TYR A 372 -23.48 -14.23 -4.35
C TYR A 372 -24.77 -13.42 -4.30
N ASP A 373 -25.80 -13.90 -3.60
CA ASP A 373 -27.05 -13.14 -3.40
C ASP A 373 -26.81 -11.88 -2.55
N GLN A 374 -25.93 -11.97 -1.55
CA GLN A 374 -25.53 -10.82 -0.75
C GLN A 374 -24.64 -9.87 -1.55
N ALA A 375 -23.74 -10.40 -2.38
CA ALA A 375 -22.94 -9.61 -3.31
C ALA A 375 -23.82 -8.78 -4.27
N ALA A 376 -24.86 -9.39 -4.84
CA ALA A 376 -25.82 -8.71 -5.69
C ALA A 376 -26.62 -7.63 -4.94
N ARG A 377 -27.00 -7.88 -3.68
CA ARG A 377 -27.66 -6.87 -2.83
C ARG A 377 -26.75 -5.66 -2.56
N TRP A 378 -25.49 -5.88 -2.22
CA TRP A 378 -24.52 -4.80 -2.00
C TRP A 378 -24.26 -4.00 -3.27
N LEU A 379 -24.09 -4.68 -4.41
CA LEU A 379 -23.97 -4.03 -5.71
C LEU A 379 -25.18 -3.14 -6.02
N ALA A 380 -26.40 -3.57 -5.69
CA ALA A 380 -27.61 -2.76 -5.89
C ALA A 380 -27.68 -1.51 -4.98
N LEU A 381 -26.94 -1.49 -3.87
CA LEU A 381 -26.80 -0.34 -2.99
C LEU A 381 -25.70 0.63 -3.43
N SER A 382 -24.84 0.21 -4.37
CA SER A 382 -23.77 1.02 -4.94
C SER A 382 -24.26 1.98 -6.03
N GLY A 383 -23.36 2.84 -6.51
CA GLY A 383 -23.58 3.61 -7.73
C GLY A 383 -23.61 2.77 -9.00
N GLY A 384 -23.03 1.55 -8.98
CA GLY A 384 -23.11 0.56 -10.07
C GLY A 384 -22.20 0.83 -11.28
N GLU A 385 -21.49 1.96 -11.30
CA GLU A 385 -20.77 2.45 -12.50
C GLU A 385 -19.25 2.51 -12.32
N THR A 386 -18.72 2.27 -11.12
CA THR A 386 -17.27 2.19 -10.88
C THR A 386 -16.68 0.95 -11.56
N PRO A 387 -15.37 0.93 -11.88
CA PRO A 387 -14.73 -0.23 -12.49
C PRO A 387 -14.94 -1.52 -11.67
N ALA A 388 -14.80 -1.44 -10.35
CA ALA A 388 -15.06 -2.57 -9.44
C ALA A 388 -16.53 -3.02 -9.45
N ALA A 389 -17.49 -2.10 -9.54
CA ALA A 389 -18.92 -2.43 -9.61
C ALA A 389 -19.28 -3.13 -10.93
N VAL A 390 -18.77 -2.60 -12.05
CA VAL A 390 -18.97 -3.18 -13.38
C VAL A 390 -18.31 -4.57 -13.47
N TRP A 391 -17.13 -4.74 -12.87
CA TRP A 391 -16.47 -6.04 -12.79
C TRP A 391 -17.27 -7.06 -11.97
N LEU A 392 -17.74 -6.68 -10.77
CA LEU A 392 -18.60 -7.56 -9.94
C LEU A 392 -19.88 -7.95 -10.68
N LYS A 393 -20.49 -6.99 -11.38
CA LYS A 393 -21.68 -7.22 -12.20
C LYS A 393 -21.44 -8.27 -13.28
N SER A 394 -20.30 -8.21 -13.98
CA SER A 394 -19.90 -9.21 -14.96
C SER A 394 -19.79 -10.61 -14.36
N LYS A 395 -19.11 -10.74 -13.20
CA LYS A 395 -19.00 -12.02 -12.48
C LYS A 395 -20.37 -12.60 -12.13
N LEU A 396 -21.27 -11.78 -11.59
CA LEU A 396 -22.62 -12.20 -11.25
C LEU A 396 -23.45 -12.59 -12.49
N GLN A 397 -23.29 -11.90 -13.62
CA GLN A 397 -23.92 -12.25 -14.90
C GLN A 397 -23.41 -13.61 -15.42
N LYS A 398 -22.09 -13.86 -15.36
CA LYS A 398 -21.50 -15.16 -15.72
C LYS A 398 -22.12 -16.27 -14.88
N ARG A 399 -22.17 -16.09 -13.56
CA ARG A 399 -22.78 -17.08 -12.64
C ARG A 399 -24.26 -17.33 -12.92
N ALA A 400 -24.98 -16.33 -13.41
CA ALA A 400 -26.37 -16.45 -13.84
C ALA A 400 -26.53 -17.06 -15.24
N GLY A 401 -25.45 -17.49 -15.90
CA GLY A 401 -25.46 -18.05 -17.26
C GLY A 401 -25.64 -17.01 -18.37
N LYS A 402 -25.57 -15.71 -18.05
CA LYS A 402 -25.76 -14.61 -19.00
C LYS A 402 -24.43 -14.21 -19.64
N ILE A 403 -23.81 -15.14 -20.36
CA ILE A 403 -22.44 -14.99 -20.88
C ILE A 403 -22.30 -13.78 -21.82
N ASP A 404 -23.24 -13.55 -22.73
CA ASP A 404 -23.20 -12.40 -23.65
C ASP A 404 -23.25 -11.05 -22.90
N ASP A 405 -24.04 -10.97 -21.82
CA ASP A 405 -24.10 -9.77 -20.98
C ASP A 405 -22.84 -9.60 -20.14
N ALA A 406 -22.29 -10.71 -19.63
CA ALA A 406 -21.03 -10.72 -18.88
C ALA A 406 -19.87 -10.22 -19.75
N ILE A 407 -19.73 -10.69 -20.99
CA ILE A 407 -18.69 -10.22 -21.92
C ILE A 407 -18.80 -8.72 -22.16
N LYS A 408 -19.99 -8.21 -22.49
CA LYS A 408 -20.21 -6.77 -22.72
C LYS A 408 -19.88 -5.93 -21.49
N THR A 409 -20.28 -6.42 -20.32
CA THR A 409 -20.04 -5.73 -19.04
C THR A 409 -18.56 -5.78 -18.67
N MET A 410 -17.89 -6.92 -18.84
CA MET A 410 -16.46 -7.07 -18.58
C MET A 410 -15.61 -6.22 -19.51
N ALA A 411 -15.96 -6.16 -20.80
CA ALA A 411 -15.27 -5.31 -21.77
C ALA A 411 -15.30 -3.84 -21.34
N ARG A 412 -16.42 -3.38 -20.78
CA ARG A 412 -16.53 -2.03 -20.22
C ARG A 412 -15.62 -1.83 -18.99
N ALA A 413 -15.55 -2.81 -18.07
CA ALA A 413 -14.66 -2.73 -16.92
C ALA A 413 -13.19 -2.70 -17.36
N TRP A 414 -12.84 -3.54 -18.33
CA TRP A 414 -11.50 -3.70 -18.87
C TRP A 414 -10.90 -2.41 -19.42
N GLU A 415 -11.70 -1.52 -20.04
CA GLU A 415 -11.21 -0.24 -20.56
C GLU A 415 -10.49 0.63 -19.51
N THR A 416 -10.92 0.55 -18.25
CA THR A 416 -10.29 1.23 -17.12
C THR A 416 -9.28 0.34 -16.40
N LEU A 417 -9.61 -0.93 -16.18
CA LEU A 417 -8.79 -1.84 -15.37
C LEU A 417 -7.49 -2.29 -16.05
N ARG A 418 -7.41 -2.20 -17.38
CA ARG A 418 -6.21 -2.56 -18.15
C ARG A 418 -5.05 -1.58 -18.00
N ASP A 419 -5.30 -0.39 -17.45
CA ASP A 419 -4.28 0.64 -17.27
C ASP A 419 -4.26 1.10 -15.81
N HIS A 420 -3.16 0.80 -15.13
CA HIS A 420 -2.99 1.14 -13.72
C HIS A 420 -3.18 2.64 -13.47
N ALA A 421 -2.61 3.48 -14.33
CA ALA A 421 -2.70 4.94 -14.16
C ALA A 421 -4.12 5.47 -14.33
N THR A 422 -4.88 4.92 -15.27
CA THR A 422 -6.31 5.24 -15.42
C THR A 422 -7.13 4.74 -14.22
N TYR A 423 -6.76 3.59 -13.63
CA TYR A 423 -7.47 3.04 -12.48
C TYR A 423 -7.22 3.83 -11.18
N THR A 424 -5.96 4.13 -10.87
CA THR A 424 -5.57 4.75 -9.60
C THR A 424 -5.46 6.27 -9.69
N GLY A 425 -5.30 6.83 -10.89
CA GLY A 425 -4.92 8.23 -11.08
C GLY A 425 -3.43 8.50 -10.83
N TRP A 426 -2.65 7.47 -10.51
CA TRP A 426 -1.23 7.57 -10.19
C TRP A 426 -0.37 7.23 -11.40
N LYS A 427 0.70 7.99 -11.59
CA LYS A 427 1.73 7.69 -12.59
C LYS A 427 3.05 7.43 -11.87
N PRO A 428 3.71 6.29 -12.12
CA PRO A 428 5.05 6.06 -11.59
C PRO A 428 5.99 7.19 -12.03
N ALA A 429 6.98 7.51 -11.18
CA ALA A 429 8.02 8.47 -11.55
C ALA A 429 8.82 7.95 -12.76
N GLU A 430 9.22 8.85 -13.67
CA GLU A 430 9.99 8.44 -14.86
C GLU A 430 11.27 7.69 -14.46
N GLY A 431 11.47 6.50 -15.05
CA GLY A 431 12.64 5.66 -14.77
C GLY A 431 12.50 4.71 -13.58
N PHE A 432 11.43 4.79 -12.81
CA PHE A 432 11.14 3.90 -11.68
C PHE A 432 9.88 3.09 -11.99
N PRO A 433 10.00 1.81 -12.38
CA PRO A 433 8.85 0.95 -12.54
C PRO A 433 8.12 0.82 -11.19
N ASP A 434 6.80 0.66 -11.26
CA ASP A 434 5.99 0.42 -10.07
C ASP A 434 6.31 -1.00 -9.54
N GLU A 435 7.11 -1.07 -8.48
CA GLU A 435 7.52 -2.34 -7.83
C GLU A 435 6.31 -3.09 -7.23
N SER A 436 5.16 -2.42 -7.02
CA SER A 436 3.90 -3.11 -6.65
C SER A 436 3.35 -4.00 -7.78
N ILE A 437 3.97 -3.94 -8.96
CA ILE A 437 3.67 -4.69 -10.17
C ILE A 437 4.87 -5.57 -10.57
N GLU A 438 5.66 -6.07 -9.62
CA GLU A 438 6.66 -7.09 -9.96
C GLU A 438 5.97 -8.38 -10.45
N PRO A 439 6.38 -8.96 -11.60
CA PRO A 439 5.88 -10.26 -12.06
C PRO A 439 6.30 -11.37 -11.08
N GLY A 440 5.43 -11.70 -10.13
CA GLY A 440 5.64 -12.71 -9.10
C GLY A 440 4.50 -13.73 -9.00
N GLU A 441 4.13 -14.15 -7.78
CA GLU A 441 3.06 -15.12 -7.49
C GLU A 441 1.62 -14.61 -7.72
N HIS A 442 1.47 -13.31 -8.01
CA HIS A 442 0.20 -12.59 -8.03
C HIS A 442 -0.18 -12.10 -9.43
N TRP A 443 -1.49 -11.93 -9.69
CA TRP A 443 -2.01 -11.42 -10.96
C TRP A 443 -2.38 -9.92 -10.85
N PRO A 444 -1.59 -9.01 -11.45
CA PRO A 444 -1.94 -7.59 -11.47
C PRO A 444 -3.36 -7.33 -11.95
N PHE A 445 -3.94 -6.21 -11.53
CA PHE A 445 -5.31 -5.82 -11.89
C PHE A 445 -5.58 -5.87 -13.41
N GLU A 446 -4.60 -5.45 -14.23
CA GLU A 446 -4.63 -5.55 -15.70
C GLU A 446 -4.76 -6.99 -16.19
N GLN A 447 -3.91 -7.89 -15.67
CA GLN A 447 -3.89 -9.29 -16.09
C GLN A 447 -5.13 -10.03 -15.59
N SER A 448 -5.59 -9.75 -14.38
CA SER A 448 -6.85 -10.28 -13.85
C SER A 448 -8.05 -9.85 -14.70
N ALA A 449 -8.14 -8.57 -15.07
CA ALA A 449 -9.23 -8.07 -15.92
C ALA A 449 -9.17 -8.64 -17.34
N SER A 450 -7.97 -8.77 -17.89
CA SER A 450 -7.77 -9.32 -19.24
C SER A 450 -8.01 -10.83 -19.28
N GLY A 451 -7.61 -11.55 -18.23
CA GLY A 451 -7.86 -12.97 -18.08
C GLY A 451 -9.34 -13.30 -17.95
N ASP A 452 -10.09 -12.48 -17.21
CA ASP A 452 -11.54 -12.59 -17.13
C ASP A 452 -12.24 -12.33 -18.46
N LEU A 453 -11.86 -11.25 -19.16
CA LEU A 453 -12.43 -10.94 -20.47
C LEU A 453 -12.09 -12.03 -21.49
N GLY A 454 -10.83 -12.45 -21.55
CA GLY A 454 -10.34 -13.50 -22.44
C GLY A 454 -10.99 -14.85 -22.15
N GLY A 455 -11.14 -15.21 -20.88
CA GLY A 455 -11.82 -16.44 -20.46
C GLY A 455 -13.30 -16.46 -20.81
N LEU A 456 -14.02 -15.34 -20.63
CA LEU A 456 -15.42 -15.22 -21.05
C LEU A 456 -15.58 -15.35 -22.57
N ARG A 457 -14.69 -14.72 -23.34
CA ARG A 457 -14.66 -14.83 -24.81
C ARG A 457 -14.36 -16.25 -25.27
N LEU A 458 -13.42 -16.92 -24.61
CA LEU A 458 -13.09 -18.32 -24.87
C LEU A 458 -14.30 -19.24 -24.61
N GLU A 459 -15.01 -19.05 -23.49
CA GLU A 459 -16.24 -19.78 -23.17
C GLU A 459 -17.33 -19.57 -24.24
N ARG A 460 -17.36 -18.40 -24.88
CA ARG A 460 -18.30 -18.05 -25.95
C ARG A 460 -17.88 -18.52 -27.35
N ALA A 461 -16.69 -19.12 -27.47
CA ALA A 461 -16.02 -19.49 -28.71
C ALA A 461 -15.56 -18.31 -29.58
N GLU A 462 -15.31 -17.15 -28.96
CA GLU A 462 -14.70 -15.98 -29.59
C GLU A 462 -13.16 -16.09 -29.51
N PHE A 463 -12.61 -17.11 -30.18
CA PHE A 463 -11.22 -17.56 -29.94
C PHE A 463 -10.15 -16.53 -30.31
N VAL A 464 -10.31 -15.82 -31.43
CA VAL A 464 -9.35 -14.78 -31.85
C VAL A 464 -9.38 -13.59 -30.89
N ASP A 465 -10.57 -13.21 -30.43
CA ASP A 465 -10.74 -12.12 -29.47
C ASP A 465 -10.27 -12.50 -28.06
N ALA A 466 -10.32 -13.79 -27.71
CA ALA A 466 -9.73 -14.33 -26.49
C ALA A 466 -8.19 -14.28 -26.56
N LEU A 467 -7.60 -14.74 -27.68
CA LEU A 467 -6.16 -14.65 -27.92
C LEU A 467 -5.64 -13.21 -27.78
N ASP A 468 -6.35 -12.26 -28.40
CA ASP A 468 -6.00 -10.83 -28.37
C ASP A 468 -5.98 -10.28 -26.93
N ALA A 469 -6.96 -10.66 -26.09
CA ALA A 469 -7.04 -10.23 -24.70
C ALA A 469 -5.84 -10.70 -23.87
N PHE A 470 -5.47 -11.99 -23.97
CA PHE A 470 -4.32 -12.55 -23.24
C PHE A 470 -2.98 -12.02 -23.77
N ALA A 471 -2.84 -11.89 -25.09
CA ALA A 471 -1.59 -11.42 -25.70
C ALA A 471 -1.28 -9.96 -25.32
N LYS A 472 -2.29 -9.07 -25.35
CA LYS A 472 -2.12 -7.66 -24.97
C LYS A 472 -1.72 -7.47 -23.52
N ALA A 473 -2.22 -8.33 -22.62
CA ALA A 473 -1.89 -8.33 -21.20
C ALA A 473 -0.58 -9.06 -20.86
N LYS A 474 0.20 -9.49 -21.87
CA LYS A 474 1.45 -10.25 -21.72
C LYS A 474 1.28 -11.57 -20.97
N MET A 475 0.09 -12.16 -21.02
CA MET A 475 -0.23 -13.46 -20.43
C MET A 475 0.13 -14.57 -21.43
N TRP A 476 1.44 -14.72 -21.67
CA TRP A 476 1.98 -15.50 -22.79
C TRP A 476 1.55 -16.96 -22.78
N SER A 477 1.51 -17.61 -21.61
CA SER A 477 1.15 -19.03 -21.51
C SER A 477 -0.30 -19.29 -21.93
N ASP A 478 -1.23 -18.42 -21.54
CA ASP A 478 -2.65 -18.51 -21.92
C ASP A 478 -2.86 -18.16 -23.41
N ALA A 479 -2.16 -17.14 -23.89
CA ALA A 479 -2.17 -16.78 -25.31
C ALA A 479 -1.63 -17.92 -26.18
N ALA A 480 -0.51 -18.54 -25.80
CA ALA A 480 0.08 -19.67 -26.50
C ALA A 480 -0.86 -20.89 -26.50
N TYR A 481 -1.49 -21.20 -25.36
CA TYR A 481 -2.48 -22.28 -25.30
C TYR A 481 -3.61 -22.07 -26.32
N ILE A 482 -4.18 -20.87 -26.38
CA ILE A 482 -5.24 -20.55 -27.34
C ILE A 482 -4.73 -20.67 -28.78
N ALA A 483 -3.57 -20.07 -29.08
CA ALA A 483 -2.99 -20.09 -30.42
C ALA A 483 -2.66 -21.52 -30.91
N GLU A 484 -2.12 -22.38 -30.04
CA GLU A 484 -1.65 -23.72 -30.41
C GLU A 484 -2.75 -24.80 -30.35
N ARG A 485 -3.70 -24.67 -29.43
CA ARG A 485 -4.66 -25.74 -29.12
C ARG A 485 -6.09 -25.43 -29.51
N VAL A 486 -6.43 -24.17 -29.73
CA VAL A 486 -7.81 -23.73 -29.94
C VAL A 486 -8.01 -23.17 -31.36
N LEU A 487 -7.14 -22.28 -31.82
CA LEU A 487 -7.27 -21.68 -33.15
C LEU A 487 -6.94 -22.65 -34.28
N THR A 488 -7.58 -22.44 -35.42
CA THR A 488 -7.13 -23.01 -36.69
C THR A 488 -5.89 -22.27 -37.22
N LEU A 489 -5.13 -22.93 -38.09
CA LEU A 489 -3.96 -22.31 -38.73
C LEU A 489 -4.32 -21.03 -39.49
N ASP A 490 -5.46 -21.00 -40.18
CA ASP A 490 -5.89 -19.83 -40.95
C ASP A 490 -6.27 -18.64 -40.06
N GLU A 491 -6.95 -18.90 -38.93
CA GLU A 491 -7.26 -17.88 -37.93
C GLU A 491 -5.99 -17.31 -37.32
N LEU A 492 -5.03 -18.18 -36.94
CA LEU A 492 -3.76 -17.75 -36.36
C LEU A 492 -2.93 -16.93 -37.35
N LYS A 493 -2.83 -17.37 -38.61
CA LYS A 493 -2.12 -16.63 -39.66
C LYS A 493 -2.75 -15.25 -39.87
N LYS A 494 -4.08 -15.19 -39.99
CA LYS A 494 -4.79 -13.92 -40.13
C LYS A 494 -4.58 -12.99 -38.94
N TYR A 495 -4.56 -13.52 -37.72
CA TYR A 495 -4.29 -12.74 -36.51
C TYR A 495 -2.86 -12.16 -36.52
N VAL A 496 -1.86 -12.98 -36.84
CA VAL A 496 -0.45 -12.55 -36.92
C VAL A 496 -0.23 -11.54 -38.05
N ASP A 497 -0.78 -11.79 -39.24
CA ASP A 497 -0.68 -10.89 -40.40
C ASP A 497 -1.32 -9.51 -40.15
N ALA A 498 -2.24 -9.41 -39.18
CA ALA A 498 -2.88 -8.16 -38.79
C ALA A 498 -2.10 -7.36 -37.72
N GLN A 499 -1.07 -7.95 -37.10
CA GLN A 499 -0.27 -7.26 -36.09
C GLN A 499 0.67 -6.23 -36.73
N PRO A 500 0.94 -5.09 -36.06
CA PRO A 500 1.89 -4.11 -36.57
C PRO A 500 3.29 -4.74 -36.68
N THR A 501 3.96 -4.54 -37.82
CA THR A 501 5.35 -4.97 -38.00
C THR A 501 6.25 -4.21 -37.03
N VAL A 502 6.73 -4.90 -35.99
CA VAL A 502 7.75 -4.36 -35.10
C VAL A 502 9.07 -4.36 -35.87
N VAL A 503 9.54 -3.19 -36.29
CA VAL A 503 10.93 -3.04 -36.76
C VAL A 503 11.81 -3.28 -35.53
N PRO A 504 12.74 -4.25 -35.54
CA PRO A 504 13.66 -4.45 -34.43
C PRO A 504 14.40 -3.13 -34.18
N LYS A 505 14.37 -2.63 -32.94
CA LYS A 505 15.33 -1.60 -32.55
C LYS A 505 16.71 -2.26 -32.65
N GLU A 506 17.63 -1.63 -33.39
CA GLU A 506 19.04 -2.02 -33.36
C GLU A 506 19.46 -2.07 -31.89
N GLU A 507 19.83 -3.25 -31.41
CA GLU A 507 20.47 -3.40 -30.11
C GLU A 507 21.79 -2.63 -30.19
N ASP A 508 21.92 -1.57 -29.38
CA ASP A 508 23.21 -0.96 -29.13
C ASP A 508 24.08 -2.02 -28.44
N ASP A 509 24.92 -2.67 -29.24
CA ASP A 509 26.04 -3.53 -28.85
C ASP A 509 27.07 -2.66 -28.07
N GLN A 510 26.71 -2.28 -26.84
CA GLN A 510 27.62 -1.70 -25.87
C GLN A 510 27.53 -2.49 -24.58
N ASN A 511 28.06 -3.72 -24.60
CA ASN A 511 28.78 -4.30 -23.47
C ASN A 511 29.48 -5.61 -23.89
N ASP A 512 30.47 -5.49 -24.76
CA ASP A 512 31.49 -6.53 -24.90
C ASP A 512 32.86 -5.96 -25.32
N VAL A 513 33.37 -4.98 -24.56
CA VAL A 513 34.80 -4.69 -24.54
C VAL A 513 35.24 -4.36 -23.11
N ALA A 514 35.47 -5.40 -22.32
CA ALA A 514 36.45 -5.34 -21.22
C ALA A 514 37.19 -6.68 -21.13
N GLY A 515 37.83 -7.07 -22.23
CA GLY A 515 38.96 -7.98 -22.19
C GLY A 515 40.25 -7.20 -21.95
N LYS A 516 40.78 -7.24 -20.72
CA LYS A 516 42.19 -7.51 -20.36
C LYS A 516 42.50 -7.20 -18.91
#